data_AF-A0A4Q5UWH2-F1
#
_entry.id   AF-A0A4Q5UWH2-F1
#
_cell.length_a   1.000
_cell.length_b   1.000
_cell.length_c   1.000
_cell.angle_alpha   90.00
_cell.angle_beta   90.00
_cell.angle_gamma   90.00
#
_symmetry.space_group_name_H-M   'P 1'
#
loop_
_entity.id
_entity.type
_entity.pdbx_description
1 polymer ?
#
loop_
_entity_poly.entity_id
_entity_poly.type
_entity_poly.pdbx_seq_one_letter_code
_entity_poly.pdbx_strand_id
1 'polypeptide(L)'
;MKLDQFEGPFDLLLFFIERDELDIYNIPITRITNDFLAYIHEQEKLNIELSSEFILFISTLMRIKAKMLLPRKEIDAQGNEIDPRQELIDKILEYKKFKEASLRMAQMEEERMMMIKRGNLQRELSMIGEEAGEGTEIQTVTLFKLMKAFEKVVQRIQEKNNRPVHTVVQY
;
A
#
# COMPACT_ATOMS: atom_id res chain seq x y z
N MET A 1 -0.49 -5.05 -23.97
CA MET A 1 -1.63 -4.10 -24.08
C MET A 1 -2.13 -3.87 -22.66
N LYS A 2 -1.87 -2.69 -22.07
CA LYS A 2 -2.33 -2.35 -20.71
C LYS A 2 -3.66 -1.61 -20.84
N LEU A 3 -4.75 -2.33 -20.67
CA LEU A 3 -6.07 -1.77 -20.43
C LEU A 3 -6.32 -1.93 -18.93
N ASP A 4 -5.78 -0.96 -18.17
CA ASP A 4 -5.90 -0.72 -16.71
C ASP A 4 -4.93 0.46 -16.38
N GLN A 5 -5.15 1.63 -16.99
CA GLN A 5 -4.11 2.68 -17.08
C GLN A 5 -3.89 3.53 -15.82
N PHE A 6 -4.80 3.49 -14.85
CA PHE A 6 -4.76 4.37 -13.67
C PHE A 6 -5.10 3.60 -12.40
N GLU A 7 -4.40 3.87 -11.31
CA GLU A 7 -4.63 3.20 -10.02
C GLU A 7 -5.82 3.76 -9.24
N GLY A 8 -6.45 4.84 -9.72
CA GLY A 8 -7.63 5.43 -9.10
C GLY A 8 -8.01 6.80 -9.68
N PRO A 9 -9.07 7.44 -9.13
CA PRO A 9 -9.57 8.71 -9.64
C PRO A 9 -8.60 9.88 -9.45
N PHE A 10 -7.79 9.89 -8.39
CA PHE A 10 -6.77 10.91 -8.18
C PHE A 10 -5.63 10.82 -9.19
N ASP A 11 -5.29 9.60 -9.62
CA ASP A 11 -4.26 9.36 -10.62
C ASP A 11 -4.68 9.89 -11.99
N LEU A 12 -5.92 9.61 -12.38
CA LEU A 12 -6.52 10.15 -13.60
C LEU A 12 -6.58 11.69 -13.57
N LEU A 13 -6.92 12.27 -12.41
CA LEU A 13 -6.96 13.72 -12.27
C LEU A 13 -5.57 14.34 -12.38
N LEU A 14 -4.57 13.72 -11.74
CA LEU A 14 -3.17 14.15 -11.84
C LEU A 14 -2.68 14.08 -13.28
N PHE A 15 -3.06 13.03 -14.01
CA PHE A 15 -2.78 12.90 -15.44
C PHE A 15 -3.37 14.06 -16.26
N PHE A 16 -4.61 14.48 -16.01
CA PHE A 16 -5.19 15.64 -16.71
C PHE A 16 -4.46 16.94 -16.39
N ILE A 17 -4.07 17.13 -15.13
CA ILE A 17 -3.32 18.31 -14.69
C ILE A 17 -1.95 18.37 -15.39
N GLU A 18 -1.25 17.23 -15.45
CA GLU A 18 0.05 17.12 -16.12
C GLU A 18 -0.05 17.28 -17.64
N ARG A 19 -1.03 16.62 -18.29
CA ARG A 19 -1.27 16.69 -19.74
C ARG A 19 -1.55 18.11 -20.22
N ASP A 20 -2.35 18.85 -19.45
CA ASP A 20 -2.82 20.19 -19.81
C ASP A 20 -1.96 21.32 -19.20
N GLU A 21 -0.84 20.98 -18.55
CA GLU A 21 0.08 21.90 -17.85
C GLU A 21 -0.65 22.87 -16.91
N LEU A 22 -1.64 22.35 -16.15
CA LEU A 22 -2.45 23.14 -15.26
C LEU A 22 -1.75 23.37 -13.91
N ASP A 23 -1.95 24.55 -13.34
CA ASP A 23 -1.55 24.82 -11.97
C ASP A 23 -2.48 24.09 -10.98
N ILE A 24 -1.90 23.27 -10.10
CA ILE A 24 -2.61 22.51 -9.06
C ILE A 24 -3.36 23.45 -8.11
N TYR A 25 -2.85 24.67 -7.86
CA TYR A 25 -3.51 25.64 -6.99
C TYR A 25 -4.68 26.36 -7.68
N ASN A 26 -4.71 26.38 -9.01
CA ASN A 26 -5.76 27.07 -9.78
C ASN A 26 -6.37 26.18 -10.85
N ILE A 27 -6.99 25.10 -10.40
CA ILE A 27 -7.61 24.12 -11.28
C ILE A 27 -8.94 24.65 -11.85
N PRO A 28 -9.13 24.64 -13.19
CA PRO A 28 -10.42 24.91 -13.82
C PRO A 28 -11.36 23.72 -13.66
N ILE A 29 -12.13 23.69 -12.56
CA ILE A 29 -13.05 22.58 -12.22
C ILE A 29 -13.98 22.23 -13.36
N THR A 30 -14.55 23.21 -14.07
CA THR A 30 -15.45 22.96 -15.20
C THR A 30 -14.82 22.11 -16.29
N ARG A 31 -13.56 22.39 -16.65
CA ARG A 31 -12.84 21.64 -17.69
C ARG A 31 -12.52 20.23 -17.20
N ILE A 32 -11.96 20.12 -16.00
CA ILE A 32 -11.58 18.82 -15.44
C ILE A 32 -12.79 17.91 -15.23
N THR A 33 -13.92 18.43 -14.74
CA THR A 33 -15.15 17.61 -14.59
C THR A 33 -15.62 17.08 -15.94
N ASN A 34 -15.56 17.89 -17.01
CA ASN A 34 -15.98 17.45 -18.34
C ASN A 34 -15.03 16.40 -18.91
N ASP A 35 -13.71 16.59 -18.76
CA ASP A 35 -12.70 15.63 -19.23
C ASP A 35 -12.81 14.30 -18.48
N PHE A 36 -13.04 14.36 -17.17
CA PHE A 36 -13.26 13.18 -16.34
C PHE A 36 -14.52 12.42 -16.77
N LEU A 37 -15.63 13.12 -16.99
CA LEU A 37 -16.87 12.51 -17.48
C LEU A 37 -16.69 11.90 -18.87
N ALA A 38 -16.00 12.58 -19.78
CA ALA A 38 -15.74 12.09 -21.12
C ALA A 38 -14.94 10.78 -21.07
N TYR A 39 -13.90 10.72 -20.25
CA TYR A 39 -13.11 9.50 -20.04
C TYR A 39 -13.98 8.35 -19.53
N ILE A 40 -14.80 8.59 -18.50
CA ILE A 40 -15.64 7.55 -17.89
C ILE A 40 -16.68 7.02 -18.88
N HIS A 41 -17.33 7.90 -19.65
CA HIS A 41 -18.28 7.49 -20.69
C HIS A 41 -17.62 6.73 -21.86
N GLU A 42 -16.37 7.02 -22.17
CA GLU A 42 -15.61 6.24 -23.16
C GLU A 42 -15.28 4.84 -22.63
N GLN A 43 -14.89 4.72 -21.36
CA GLN A 43 -14.61 3.44 -20.72
C GLN A 43 -15.88 2.59 -20.51
N GLU A 44 -17.02 3.21 -20.20
CA GLU A 44 -18.32 2.53 -20.04
C GLU A 44 -18.76 1.86 -21.36
N LYS A 45 -18.53 2.53 -22.50
CA LYS A 45 -18.76 1.94 -23.84
C LYS A 45 -17.87 0.72 -24.13
N LEU A 46 -16.74 0.63 -23.46
CA LEU A 46 -15.77 -0.46 -23.58
C LEU A 46 -16.04 -1.60 -22.59
N ASN A 47 -17.17 -1.60 -21.86
CA ASN A 47 -17.59 -2.61 -20.89
C ASN A 47 -16.58 -2.84 -19.73
N ILE A 48 -15.92 -1.77 -19.26
CA ILE A 48 -15.06 -1.86 -18.07
C ILE A 48 -15.94 -1.69 -16.82
N GLU A 49 -15.76 -2.56 -15.83
CA GLU A 49 -16.41 -2.41 -14.52
C GLU A 49 -15.97 -1.09 -13.88
N LEU A 50 -16.87 -0.12 -13.86
CA LEU A 50 -16.60 1.17 -13.25
C LEU A 50 -16.56 1.02 -11.72
N SER A 51 -15.41 1.28 -11.11
CA SER A 51 -15.28 1.26 -9.65
C SER A 51 -16.16 2.33 -8.99
N SER A 52 -16.76 1.99 -7.84
CA SER A 52 -17.58 2.89 -7.02
C SER A 52 -16.84 4.16 -6.61
N GLU A 53 -15.50 4.09 -6.53
CA GLU A 53 -14.62 5.23 -6.21
C GLU A 53 -14.68 6.32 -7.29
N PHE A 54 -14.75 5.96 -8.57
CA PHE A 54 -14.85 6.93 -9.66
C PHE A 54 -16.20 7.65 -9.64
N ILE A 55 -17.30 6.92 -9.36
CA ILE A 55 -18.64 7.51 -9.25
C ILE A 55 -18.69 8.51 -8.08
N LEU A 56 -18.16 8.12 -6.92
CA LEU A 56 -18.05 8.99 -5.76
C LEU A 56 -17.25 10.26 -6.09
N PHE A 57 -16.16 10.10 -6.82
CA PHE A 57 -15.30 11.22 -7.19
C PHE A 57 -15.97 12.18 -8.18
N ILE A 58 -16.65 11.67 -9.21
CA ILE A 58 -17.45 12.48 -10.15
C ILE A 58 -18.50 13.28 -9.38
N SER A 59 -19.23 12.64 -8.47
CA SER A 59 -20.25 13.31 -7.66
C SER A 59 -19.65 14.46 -6.83
N THR A 60 -18.42 14.27 -6.35
CA THR A 60 -17.67 15.28 -5.60
C THR A 60 -17.28 16.46 -6.50
N LEU A 61 -16.76 16.19 -7.71
CA LEU A 61 -16.44 17.25 -8.67
C LEU A 61 -17.69 18.04 -9.10
N MET A 62 -18.81 17.35 -9.35
CA MET A 62 -20.10 17.99 -9.65
C MET A 62 -20.58 18.87 -8.50
N ARG A 63 -20.47 18.39 -7.26
CA ARG A 63 -20.79 19.17 -6.06
C ARG A 63 -19.95 20.44 -5.95
N ILE A 64 -18.64 20.33 -6.18
CA ILE A 64 -17.72 21.48 -6.16
C ILE A 64 -18.10 22.48 -7.26
N LYS A 65 -18.34 22.01 -8.50
CA LYS A 65 -18.79 22.84 -9.61
C LYS A 65 -20.10 23.58 -9.29
N ALA A 66 -21.07 22.88 -8.71
CA ALA A 66 -22.34 23.48 -8.30
C ALA A 66 -22.13 24.56 -7.23
N LYS A 67 -21.33 24.30 -6.19
CA LYS A 67 -20.98 25.28 -5.15
C LYS A 67 -20.31 26.53 -5.73
N MET A 68 -19.39 26.36 -6.68
CA MET A 68 -18.68 27.48 -7.32
C MET A 68 -19.60 28.40 -8.15
N LEU A 69 -20.71 27.86 -8.68
CA LEU A 69 -21.67 28.64 -9.47
C LEU A 69 -22.71 29.36 -8.60
N LEU A 70 -22.78 29.07 -7.30
CA LEU A 70 -23.72 29.73 -6.40
C LEU A 70 -23.25 31.15 -6.06
N PRO A 71 -24.16 32.14 -6.04
CA PRO A 71 -23.83 33.53 -5.71
C PRO A 71 -23.50 33.73 -4.22
N ARG A 72 -23.85 32.77 -3.36
CA ARG A 72 -23.57 32.82 -1.92
C ARG A 72 -22.37 31.94 -1.63
N LYS A 73 -21.27 32.57 -1.23
CA LYS A 73 -20.06 31.88 -0.83
C LYS A 73 -20.15 31.47 0.62
N GLU A 74 -19.72 30.25 0.93
CA GLU A 74 -19.66 29.76 2.31
C GLU A 74 -18.54 30.52 3.06
N ILE A 75 -18.87 31.00 4.25
CA ILE A 75 -17.97 31.80 5.08
C ILE A 75 -17.63 30.98 6.32
N ASP A 76 -16.36 30.97 6.70
CA ASP A 76 -15.90 30.35 7.94
C ASP A 76 -16.35 31.17 9.18
N ALA A 77 -16.31 30.57 10.38
CA ALA A 77 -16.53 31.24 11.66
C ALA A 77 -15.64 32.49 11.90
N GLN A 78 -14.50 32.63 11.21
CA GLN A 78 -13.66 33.83 11.20
C GLN A 78 -13.98 34.81 10.06
N GLY A 79 -14.99 34.54 9.24
CA GLY A 79 -15.42 35.42 8.15
C GLY A 79 -14.61 35.31 6.86
N ASN A 80 -13.75 34.28 6.73
CA ASN A 80 -13.01 34.03 5.50
C ASN A 80 -13.86 33.27 4.48
N GLU A 81 -13.68 33.59 3.20
CA GLU A 81 -14.30 32.86 2.10
C GLU A 81 -13.67 31.47 1.98
N ILE A 82 -14.49 30.42 2.07
CA ILE A 82 -14.02 29.05 1.91
C ILE A 82 -14.01 28.72 0.41
N ASP A 83 -12.82 28.51 -0.16
CA ASP A 83 -12.73 27.96 -1.52
C ASP A 83 -13.21 26.50 -1.48
N PRO A 84 -14.31 26.14 -2.18
CA PRO A 84 -14.82 24.77 -2.19
C PRO A 84 -13.85 23.76 -2.82
N ARG A 85 -12.78 24.23 -3.47
CA ARG A 85 -11.74 23.40 -4.09
C ARG A 85 -10.62 23.02 -3.13
N GLN A 86 -10.47 23.71 -2.00
CA GLN A 86 -9.31 23.57 -1.12
C GLN A 86 -9.07 22.11 -0.69
N GLU A 87 -10.13 21.44 -0.23
CA GLU A 87 -10.05 20.03 0.21
C GLU A 87 -9.58 19.10 -0.92
N LEU A 88 -10.00 19.38 -2.16
CA LEU A 88 -9.60 18.60 -3.32
C LEU A 88 -8.12 18.84 -3.65
N ILE A 89 -7.67 20.10 -3.62
CA ILE A 89 -6.27 20.48 -3.87
C ILE A 89 -5.35 19.78 -2.87
N ASP A 90 -5.70 19.82 -1.58
CA ASP A 90 -4.89 19.19 -0.52
C ASP A 90 -4.73 17.69 -0.76
N LYS A 91 -5.83 17.00 -1.13
CA LYS A 91 -5.82 15.57 -1.46
C LYS A 91 -4.98 15.24 -2.70
N ILE A 92 -5.01 16.09 -3.72
CA ILE A 92 -4.19 15.91 -4.94
C ILE A 92 -2.70 16.04 -4.59
N LEU A 93 -2.34 17.05 -3.79
CA LEU A 93 -0.96 17.26 -3.35
C LEU A 93 -0.46 16.10 -2.49
N GLU A 94 -1.30 15.60 -1.59
CA GLU A 94 -1.00 14.44 -0.77
C GLU A 94 -0.78 13.19 -1.64
N TYR A 95 -1.69 12.91 -2.57
CA TYR A 95 -1.54 11.79 -3.50
C TYR A 95 -0.26 11.92 -4.35
N LYS A 96 0.02 13.09 -4.90
CA LYS A 96 1.24 13.36 -5.68
C LYS A 96 2.50 13.07 -4.86
N LYS A 97 2.55 13.52 -3.61
CA LYS A 97 3.68 13.27 -2.70
C LYS A 97 3.91 11.77 -2.49
N PHE A 98 2.85 11.00 -2.26
CA PHE A 98 2.98 9.55 -2.09
C PHE A 98 3.34 8.84 -3.39
N LYS A 99 2.79 9.27 -4.53
CA LYS A 99 3.16 8.74 -5.85
C LYS A 99 4.65 8.91 -6.14
N GLU A 100 5.19 10.11 -5.89
CA GLU A 100 6.63 10.38 -6.02
C GLU A 100 7.48 9.56 -5.05
N ALA A 101 7.03 9.42 -3.79
CA ALA A 101 7.72 8.61 -2.79
C ALA A 101 7.76 7.13 -3.20
N SER A 102 6.63 6.58 -3.66
CA SER A 102 6.55 5.20 -4.16
C SER A 102 7.47 4.96 -5.35
N LEU A 103 7.56 5.92 -6.28
CA LEU A 103 8.46 5.81 -7.42
C LEU A 103 9.94 5.78 -7.00
N ARG A 104 10.33 6.60 -6.02
CA ARG A 104 11.68 6.56 -5.44
C ARG A 104 11.94 5.26 -4.71
N MET A 105 10.96 4.74 -3.96
CA MET A 105 11.09 3.45 -3.29
C MET A 105 11.24 2.30 -4.27
N ALA A 106 10.53 2.33 -5.41
CA ALA A 106 10.67 1.33 -6.47
C ALA A 106 12.09 1.35 -7.07
N GLN A 107 12.69 2.53 -7.27
CA GLN A 107 14.09 2.64 -7.71
C GLN A 107 15.05 2.03 -6.68
N MET A 108 14.86 2.33 -5.40
CA MET A 108 15.67 1.75 -4.32
C MET A 108 15.50 0.23 -4.21
N GLU A 109 14.30 -0.28 -4.45
CA GLU A 109 14.01 -1.71 -4.51
C GLU A 109 14.78 -2.37 -5.66
N GLU A 110 14.74 -1.79 -6.86
CA GLU A 110 15.47 -2.26 -8.04
C GLU A 110 16.98 -2.31 -7.79
N GLU A 111 17.55 -1.23 -7.24
CA GLU A 111 18.96 -1.20 -6.82
C GLU A 111 19.29 -2.29 -5.80
N ARG A 112 18.38 -2.52 -4.84
CA ARG A 112 18.57 -3.54 -3.81
C ARG A 112 18.42 -4.96 -4.34
N MET A 113 17.57 -5.20 -5.34
CA MET A 113 17.47 -6.50 -6.01
C MET A 113 18.75 -6.89 -6.74
N MET A 114 19.52 -5.90 -7.21
CA MET A 114 20.83 -6.11 -7.83
C MET A 114 21.92 -6.48 -6.80
N MET A 115 21.66 -6.33 -5.49
CA MET A 115 22.59 -6.68 -4.43
C MET A 115 22.40 -8.12 -3.96
N ILE A 116 23.46 -8.92 -3.99
CA ILE A 116 23.48 -10.26 -3.40
C ILE A 116 23.86 -10.14 -1.92
N LYS A 117 23.00 -10.62 -1.02
CA LYS A 117 23.35 -10.73 0.39
C LYS A 117 24.53 -11.69 0.55
N ARG A 118 25.57 -11.28 1.27
CA ARG A 118 26.60 -12.21 1.75
C ARG A 118 25.89 -13.24 2.64
N GLY A 119 25.89 -14.50 2.23
CA GLY A 119 25.46 -15.60 3.09
C GLY A 119 26.30 -15.64 4.37
N ASN A 120 25.78 -16.29 5.40
CA ASN A 120 26.44 -16.51 6.71
C ASN A 120 26.53 -15.33 7.68
N LEU A 121 26.03 -14.11 7.37
CA LEU A 121 26.07 -12.99 8.33
C LEU A 121 25.42 -13.33 9.69
N GLN A 122 24.28 -14.02 9.68
CA GLN A 122 23.62 -14.47 10.91
C GLN A 122 24.47 -15.46 11.70
N ARG A 123 25.19 -16.36 11.00
CA ARG A 123 26.06 -17.36 11.61
C ARG A 123 27.33 -16.72 12.18
N GLU A 124 27.91 -15.78 11.45
CA GLU A 124 29.08 -15.01 11.91
C GLU A 124 28.72 -14.15 13.12
N LEU A 125 27.58 -13.45 13.12
CA LEU A 125 27.10 -12.70 14.28
C LEU A 125 26.82 -13.59 15.49
N SER A 126 26.27 -14.79 15.28
CA SER A 126 26.10 -15.77 16.35
C SER A 126 27.44 -16.29 16.89
N MET A 127 28.40 -16.60 16.02
CA MET A 127 29.75 -17.02 16.45
C MET A 127 30.49 -15.91 17.19
N ILE A 128 30.41 -14.65 16.72
CA ILE A 128 30.98 -13.48 17.41
C ILE A 128 30.30 -13.25 18.77
N GLY A 129 28.98 -13.42 18.84
CA GLY A 129 28.22 -13.31 20.09
C GLY A 129 28.52 -14.44 21.08
N GLU A 130 28.84 -15.64 20.60
CA GLU A 130 29.29 -16.77 21.40
C GLU A 130 30.74 -16.57 21.90
N GLU A 131 31.65 -16.06 21.06
CA GLU A 131 33.04 -15.78 21.45
C GLU A 131 33.16 -14.59 22.42
N ALA A 132 32.32 -13.56 22.27
CA ALA A 132 32.32 -12.38 23.16
C ALA A 132 31.50 -12.58 24.45
N GLY A 133 30.71 -13.65 24.51
CA GLY A 133 29.75 -13.91 25.59
C GLY A 133 30.31 -14.77 26.71
N GLU A 134 31.34 -14.32 27.43
CA GLU A 134 31.68 -14.95 28.71
C GLU A 134 30.52 -14.76 29.70
N GLY A 135 29.69 -15.80 29.87
CA GLY A 135 28.64 -15.88 30.89
C GLY A 135 27.24 -15.36 30.51
N THR A 136 26.96 -15.09 29.23
CA THR A 136 25.65 -14.55 28.77
C THR A 136 24.80 -15.53 27.97
N GLU A 137 25.18 -16.81 27.90
CA GLU A 137 24.55 -17.85 27.07
C GLU A 137 23.03 -18.00 27.28
N ILE A 138 22.55 -17.73 28.50
CA ILE A 138 21.13 -17.90 28.88
C ILE A 138 20.24 -16.77 28.34
N GLN A 139 20.80 -15.60 27.97
CA GLN A 139 19.99 -14.45 27.51
C GLN A 139 19.45 -14.60 26.08
N THR A 140 19.99 -15.53 25.29
CA THR A 140 19.54 -15.77 23.89
C THR A 140 18.42 -16.81 23.76
N VAL A 141 17.95 -17.36 24.90
CA VAL A 141 16.88 -18.34 24.97
C VAL A 141 15.54 -17.62 25.14
N THR A 142 14.75 -17.57 24.06
CA THR A 142 13.37 -17.09 24.11
C THR A 142 12.39 -18.24 24.42
N LEU A 143 11.27 -17.91 25.05
CA LEU A 143 10.18 -18.85 25.35
C LEU A 143 9.75 -19.66 24.10
N PHE A 144 9.78 -19.01 22.93
CA PHE A 144 9.49 -19.66 21.64
C PHE A 144 10.46 -20.80 21.31
N LYS A 145 11.79 -20.61 21.52
CA LYS A 145 12.78 -21.68 21.31
C LYS A 145 12.54 -22.85 22.27
N LEU A 146 12.18 -22.55 23.53
CA LEU A 146 11.90 -23.55 24.55
C LEU A 146 10.64 -24.37 24.20
N MET A 147 9.59 -23.68 23.75
CA MET A 147 8.34 -24.30 23.30
C MET A 147 8.56 -25.22 22.08
N LYS A 148 9.33 -24.77 21.09
CA LYS A 148 9.74 -25.59 19.93
C LYS A 148 10.55 -26.83 20.35
N ALA A 149 11.47 -26.67 21.30
CA ALA A 149 12.26 -27.80 21.81
C ALA A 149 11.38 -28.82 22.53
N PHE A 150 10.44 -28.35 23.36
CA PHE A 150 9.47 -29.20 24.04
C PHE A 150 8.56 -29.95 23.06
N GLU A 151 8.00 -29.26 22.06
CA GLU A 151 7.17 -29.86 21.01
C GLU A 151 7.90 -31.01 20.29
N LYS A 152 9.17 -30.80 19.95
CA LYS A 152 10.01 -31.81 19.29
C LYS A 152 10.27 -33.04 20.15
N VAL A 153 10.39 -32.87 21.47
CA VAL A 153 10.53 -33.98 22.43
C VAL A 153 9.21 -34.75 22.54
N VAL A 154 8.07 -34.05 22.63
CA VAL A 154 6.74 -34.68 22.69
C VAL A 154 6.46 -35.50 21.44
N GLN A 155 6.76 -34.97 20.24
CA GLN A 155 6.62 -35.71 18.98
C GLN A 155 7.46 -36.98 18.95
N ARG A 156 8.73 -36.91 19.38
CA ARG A 156 9.59 -38.11 19.48
C ARG A 156 9.03 -39.18 20.43
N ILE A 157 8.41 -38.76 21.54
CA ILE A 157 7.78 -39.69 22.49
C ILE A 157 6.53 -40.33 21.86
N GLN A 158 5.70 -39.56 21.15
CA GLN A 158 4.54 -40.08 20.43
C GLN A 158 4.94 -41.08 19.33
N GLU A 159 5.96 -40.77 18.54
CA GLU A 159 6.53 -41.68 17.52
C GLU A 159 7.07 -42.97 18.14
N LYS A 160 7.68 -42.89 19.34
CA LYS A 160 8.16 -44.07 20.07
C LYS A 160 7.00 -44.95 20.57
N ASN A 161 5.90 -44.34 21.02
CA ASN A 161 4.73 -45.06 21.53
C ASN A 161 3.89 -45.70 20.41
N ASN A 162 3.88 -45.13 19.20
CA ASN A 162 3.17 -45.65 18.04
C ASN A 162 3.97 -46.68 17.21
N ARG A 163 5.03 -47.28 17.77
CA ARG A 163 5.76 -48.34 17.06
C ARG A 163 4.89 -49.61 17.00
N PRO A 164 4.53 -50.13 15.81
CA PRO A 164 3.74 -51.34 15.70
C PRO A 164 4.56 -52.53 16.21
N VAL A 165 4.12 -53.14 17.31
CA VAL A 165 4.71 -54.36 17.86
C VAL A 165 4.35 -55.51 16.93
N HIS A 166 5.34 -56.08 16.22
CA HIS A 166 5.15 -57.30 15.44
C HIS A 166 5.06 -58.48 16.40
N THR A 167 3.85 -58.98 16.65
CA THR A 167 3.64 -60.26 17.32
C THR A 167 3.73 -61.37 16.29
N VAL A 168 4.79 -62.18 16.35
CA VAL A 168 4.87 -63.42 15.58
C VAL A 168 4.02 -64.47 16.29
N VAL A 169 2.85 -64.77 15.74
CA VAL A 169 2.01 -65.88 16.23
C VAL A 169 2.57 -67.17 15.61
N GLN A 170 3.12 -68.04 16.44
CA GLN A 170 3.48 -69.40 16.03
C GLN A 170 2.22 -70.27 16.09
N TYR A 171 1.92 -70.95 14.97
CA TYR A 171 0.88 -71.97 14.85
C TYR A 171 1.41 -73.34 15.29
#